data_AF-A0A2K3P2G5-F1
#
_entry.id   AF-A0A2K3P2G5-F1
#
_cell.length_a   1.000
_cell.length_b   1.000
_cell.length_c   1.000
_cell.angle_alpha   90.00
_cell.angle_beta   90.00
_cell.angle_gamma   90.00
#
_symmetry.space_group_name_H-M   'P 1'
#
loop_
_entity.id
_entity.type
_entity.pdbx_description
1 polymer ?
#
loop_
_entity_poly.entity_id
_entity_poly.type
_entity_poly.pdbx_seq_one_letter_code
_entity_poly.pdbx_strand_id
1 'polypeptide(L)'
;CLVKHWIEARYDSLSDHASLILAVKRALRVSSSLGGNHGADVPSFEKGASAFSFTDVQEMDALVSTFSVFEMNEAGPLVLAWAVFLYLLTTLPGKEGNNELIDIDHIGYVRQAFDAGSLHYCLEILQCDILKDYDGPVSGYRSVLRTFISAFIASYEVNLQPEDNNSTLILDIICKIYRGEESLCIQFWDKGSLIDGPIRSLLCNLESEFPLRTVELVRLLSSLCEGTWPAECVYTFLDSSVGISSLFEISSDLLADDVYHIFEAQQAVPVPGIEGLFVPSGTRGRVLKVVGEKTALVRWEYSPSGVYVLLLHLAQDMYLNNKEEVFYTLDLLSRLVSFNTAVCFAMMDISNSMQFHAISPTNEQAEKNVWVVEMICSLVKSLPQNSYGAALMSMGVKILGIMLICSPSNVTAVTLNANLFDITLQTAVFSVSNNGLSSGSWMLSGKLARMLLIDCEQNSNDYPLAISVLDFTIQLVETGVENDVLLALIIFSCQYVLVNHEYWKYRIKHIRWKITLKVLELMKKCIISMPYGKLGEIIHNVLFSDSSIHNALFHIACTTAHALEKLHASRFFDPMEIEGLQLAIGSVLDILSEMTTKLSKVQSKAVNL
;
A
#
# COMPACT_ATOMS: atom_id res chain seq x y z
N CYS A 1 -0.09 5.75 -40.94
CA CYS A 1 -0.35 4.37 -40.42
C CYS A 1 -0.83 4.33 -38.96
N LEU A 2 -0.22 5.07 -38.03
CA LEU A 2 -0.57 5.09 -36.60
C LEU A 2 -2.05 5.45 -36.31
N VAL A 3 -2.52 6.57 -36.84
CA VAL A 3 -3.93 7.01 -36.72
C VAL A 3 -4.88 6.09 -37.49
N LYS A 4 -4.40 5.48 -38.58
CA LYS A 4 -5.19 4.55 -39.41
C LYS A 4 -5.48 3.23 -38.69
N HIS A 5 -4.51 2.68 -37.96
CA HIS A 5 -4.71 1.52 -37.08
C HIS A 5 -5.60 1.83 -35.87
N TRP A 6 -5.48 3.04 -35.28
CA TRP A 6 -6.35 3.49 -34.19
C TRP A 6 -7.82 3.64 -34.66
N ILE A 7 -8.01 4.13 -35.90
CA ILE A 7 -9.33 4.22 -36.54
C ILE A 7 -9.94 2.83 -36.86
N GLU A 8 -9.12 1.84 -37.20
CA GLU A 8 -9.54 0.46 -37.55
C GLU A 8 -9.84 -0.43 -36.31
N ALA A 9 -9.30 -0.10 -35.14
CA ALA A 9 -9.44 -0.84 -33.89
C ALA A 9 -10.81 -0.68 -33.17
N ARG A 10 -11.69 0.16 -33.72
CA ARG A 10 -12.95 0.73 -33.16
C ARG A 10 -14.10 -0.24 -32.83
N TYR A 11 -13.90 -1.56 -32.85
CA TYR A 11 -15.00 -2.52 -32.75
C TYR A 11 -15.09 -3.30 -31.42
N ASP A 12 -14.16 -3.13 -30.49
CA ASP A 12 -14.21 -3.74 -29.15
C ASP A 12 -13.62 -2.79 -28.08
N SER A 13 -14.30 -2.53 -26.96
CA SER A 13 -13.85 -1.59 -25.91
C SER A 13 -12.48 -1.93 -25.26
N LEU A 14 -12.07 -3.20 -25.34
CA LEU A 14 -10.76 -3.70 -24.94
C LEU A 14 -9.64 -3.27 -25.91
N SER A 15 -10.00 -3.11 -27.18
CA SER A 15 -9.15 -2.72 -28.30
C SER A 15 -8.76 -1.24 -28.21
N ASP A 16 -9.66 -0.37 -27.74
CA ASP A 16 -9.45 1.08 -27.74
C ASP A 16 -8.36 1.50 -26.73
N HIS A 17 -8.41 0.96 -25.51
CA HIS A 17 -7.42 1.24 -24.45
C HIS A 17 -6.02 0.69 -24.79
N ALA A 18 -5.96 -0.55 -25.27
CA ALA A 18 -4.69 -1.17 -25.67
C ALA A 18 -4.08 -0.46 -26.90
N SER A 19 -4.92 0.00 -27.85
CA SER A 19 -4.50 0.73 -29.04
C SER A 19 -4.00 2.14 -28.71
N LEU A 20 -4.63 2.83 -27.75
CA LEU A 20 -4.17 4.13 -27.25
C LEU A 20 -2.79 4.00 -26.59
N ILE A 21 -2.58 2.99 -25.74
CA ILE A 21 -1.29 2.78 -25.08
C ILE A 21 -0.21 2.37 -26.11
N LEU A 22 -0.56 1.57 -27.12
CA LEU A 22 0.35 1.25 -28.22
C LEU A 22 0.73 2.49 -29.06
N ALA A 23 -0.22 3.41 -29.26
CA ALA A 23 0.01 4.68 -29.94
C ALA A 23 0.94 5.59 -29.12
N VAL A 24 0.69 5.74 -27.81
CA VAL A 24 1.55 6.48 -26.87
C VAL A 24 2.95 5.86 -26.81
N LYS A 25 3.06 4.53 -26.72
CA LYS A 25 4.35 3.81 -26.77
C LYS A 25 5.16 4.12 -28.02
N ARG A 26 4.50 4.17 -29.17
CA ARG A 26 5.13 4.47 -30.46
C ARG A 26 5.52 5.94 -30.57
N ALA A 27 4.71 6.87 -30.06
CA ALA A 27 5.05 8.30 -29.99
C ALA A 27 6.26 8.55 -29.07
N LEU A 28 6.37 7.84 -27.94
CA LEU A 28 7.48 7.99 -26.99
C LEU A 28 8.76 7.26 -27.42
N ARG A 29 8.68 6.15 -28.17
CA ARG A 29 9.89 5.52 -28.75
C ARG A 29 10.64 6.46 -29.69
N VAL A 30 9.98 7.47 -30.24
CA VAL A 30 10.61 8.46 -31.12
C VAL A 30 11.65 9.31 -30.37
N SER A 31 11.39 9.72 -29.12
CA SER A 31 12.32 10.56 -28.36
C SER A 31 13.61 9.83 -27.95
N SER A 32 13.53 8.53 -27.64
CA SER A 32 14.69 7.70 -27.30
C SER A 32 15.68 7.50 -28.45
N SER A 33 15.23 7.62 -29.71
CA SER A 33 16.08 7.48 -30.90
C SER A 33 16.90 8.74 -31.22
N LEU A 34 16.51 9.90 -30.67
CA LEU A 34 17.17 11.19 -30.89
C LEU A 34 18.19 11.56 -29.79
N GLY A 35 18.17 10.88 -28.63
CA GLY A 35 19.12 11.07 -27.53
C GLY A 35 20.48 10.37 -27.71
N GLY A 36 20.67 9.60 -28.78
CA GLY A 36 21.88 8.80 -29.04
C GLY A 36 23.15 9.57 -29.44
N ASN A 37 23.14 10.91 -29.42
CA ASN A 37 24.27 11.76 -29.82
C ASN A 37 24.92 12.52 -28.64
N HIS A 38 24.69 12.12 -27.39
CA HIS A 38 25.50 12.61 -26.28
C HIS A 38 26.82 11.84 -26.23
N GLY A 39 27.92 12.55 -26.46
CA GLY A 39 29.28 12.01 -26.39
C GLY A 39 29.64 11.59 -24.96
N ALA A 40 29.34 10.35 -24.61
CA ALA A 40 30.06 9.51 -23.66
C ALA A 40 29.51 8.09 -23.80
N ASP A 41 30.41 7.13 -24.00
CA ASP A 41 30.18 5.70 -24.24
C ASP A 41 28.93 5.09 -23.57
N VAL A 42 27.81 5.07 -24.29
CA VAL A 42 26.71 4.13 -24.07
C VAL A 42 26.73 3.16 -25.25
N PRO A 43 26.88 1.83 -25.06
CA PRO A 43 26.80 0.90 -26.16
C PRO A 43 25.38 0.97 -26.72
N SER A 44 25.29 1.46 -27.96
CA SER A 44 24.11 1.54 -28.79
C SER A 44 23.30 0.25 -28.72
N PHE A 45 22.26 0.22 -27.89
CA PHE A 45 21.30 -0.88 -27.89
C PHE A 45 20.41 -0.71 -29.12
N GLU A 46 20.53 -1.69 -30.01
CA GLU A 46 19.74 -1.94 -31.22
C GLU A 46 19.92 -0.97 -32.39
N LYS A 47 20.69 -1.46 -33.37
CA LYS A 47 20.88 -1.00 -34.76
C LYS A 47 19.60 -1.03 -35.61
N GLY A 48 18.43 -0.75 -35.03
CA GLY A 48 17.11 -0.92 -35.65
C GLY A 48 16.07 0.16 -35.35
N ALA A 49 16.45 1.29 -34.74
CA ALA A 49 15.52 2.39 -34.50
C ALA A 49 15.22 3.15 -35.81
N SER A 50 13.96 3.12 -36.27
CA SER A 50 13.49 3.99 -37.35
C SER A 50 13.35 5.41 -36.80
N ALA A 51 14.26 6.30 -37.20
CA ALA A 51 14.14 7.73 -36.91
C ALA A 51 13.03 8.32 -37.80
N PHE A 52 12.12 9.09 -37.22
CA PHE A 52 11.09 9.81 -37.96
C PHE A 52 11.72 10.97 -38.73
N SER A 53 11.38 11.08 -40.01
CA SER A 53 11.76 12.24 -40.82
C SER A 53 10.90 13.45 -40.45
N PHE A 54 11.36 14.64 -40.84
CA PHE A 54 10.60 15.88 -40.63
C PHE A 54 9.22 15.84 -41.33
N THR A 55 9.13 15.25 -42.52
CA THR A 55 7.87 15.04 -43.24
C THR A 55 6.91 14.14 -42.47
N ASP A 56 7.41 13.11 -41.79
CA ASP A 56 6.55 12.24 -40.97
C ASP A 56 5.96 13.00 -39.78
N VAL A 57 6.72 13.92 -39.16
CA VAL A 57 6.25 14.75 -38.04
C VAL A 57 5.14 15.70 -38.49
N GLN A 58 5.28 16.34 -39.65
CA GLN A 58 4.25 17.22 -40.22
C GLN A 58 2.98 16.45 -40.60
N GLU A 59 3.10 15.26 -41.19
CA GLU A 59 1.95 14.41 -41.49
C GLU A 59 1.22 13.94 -40.23
N MET A 60 1.97 13.61 -39.18
CA MET A 60 1.39 13.24 -37.88
C MET A 60 0.70 14.42 -37.21
N ASP A 61 1.29 15.61 -37.25
CA ASP A 61 0.69 16.81 -36.69
C ASP A 61 -0.62 17.18 -37.40
N ALA A 62 -0.64 17.08 -38.74
CA ALA A 62 -1.85 17.28 -39.54
C ALA A 62 -2.96 16.26 -39.20
N LEU A 63 -2.62 15.06 -38.74
CA LEU A 63 -3.60 14.07 -38.29
C LEU A 63 -4.05 14.33 -36.84
N VAL A 64 -3.12 14.64 -35.93
CA VAL A 64 -3.44 14.90 -34.52
C VAL A 64 -4.32 16.14 -34.38
N SER A 65 -4.07 17.19 -35.18
CA SER A 65 -4.91 18.39 -35.23
C SER A 65 -6.35 18.15 -35.70
N THR A 66 -6.66 17.02 -36.36
CA THR A 66 -8.05 16.67 -36.73
C THR A 66 -8.86 16.10 -35.58
N PHE A 67 -8.23 15.71 -34.46
CA PHE A 67 -8.97 15.19 -33.32
C PHE A 67 -9.71 16.33 -32.60
N SER A 68 -11.04 16.27 -32.65
CA SER A 68 -11.89 17.09 -31.80
C SER A 68 -11.94 16.46 -30.41
N VAL A 69 -11.11 16.94 -29.49
CA VAL A 69 -11.03 16.39 -28.13
C VAL A 69 -12.31 16.67 -27.31
N PHE A 70 -13.18 17.58 -27.77
CA PHE A 70 -14.53 17.79 -27.21
C PHE A 70 -15.56 16.75 -27.65
N GLU A 71 -15.32 16.05 -28.76
CA GLU A 71 -16.17 14.95 -29.24
C GLU A 71 -15.57 13.57 -28.89
N MET A 72 -14.26 13.51 -28.64
CA MET A 72 -13.50 12.28 -28.40
C MET A 72 -12.56 12.41 -27.18
N ASN A 73 -13.10 12.28 -25.98
CA ASN A 73 -12.33 12.36 -24.73
C ASN A 73 -11.17 11.33 -24.67
N GLU A 74 -11.35 10.18 -25.33
CA GLU A 74 -10.39 9.07 -25.42
C GLU A 74 -9.10 9.45 -26.19
N ALA A 75 -9.16 10.47 -27.05
CA ALA A 75 -8.01 10.98 -27.79
C ALA A 75 -7.13 11.90 -26.93
N GLY A 76 -7.62 12.37 -25.79
CA GLY A 76 -6.93 13.32 -24.92
C GLY A 76 -5.49 12.90 -24.54
N PRO A 77 -5.26 11.68 -24.01
CA PRO A 77 -3.91 11.22 -23.68
C PRO A 77 -2.96 11.15 -24.88
N LEU A 78 -3.49 10.87 -26.09
CA LEU A 78 -2.70 10.87 -27.32
C LEU A 78 -2.27 12.28 -27.70
N VAL A 79 -3.17 13.26 -27.61
CA VAL A 79 -2.87 14.68 -27.86
C VAL A 79 -1.84 15.20 -26.87
N LEU A 80 -1.96 14.84 -25.59
CA LEU A 80 -0.98 15.20 -24.56
C LEU A 80 0.39 14.55 -24.83
N ALA A 81 0.42 13.27 -25.22
CA ALA A 81 1.65 12.59 -25.61
C ALA A 81 2.32 13.22 -26.84
N TRP A 82 1.53 13.68 -27.81
CA TRP A 82 2.03 14.42 -28.97
C TRP A 82 2.67 15.76 -28.55
N ALA A 83 2.02 16.51 -27.66
CA ALA A 83 2.56 17.77 -27.15
C ALA A 83 3.90 17.58 -26.41
N VAL A 84 4.01 16.54 -25.57
CA VAL A 84 5.27 16.16 -24.91
C VAL A 84 6.35 15.81 -25.93
N PHE A 85 6.00 15.03 -26.96
CA PHE A 85 6.93 14.67 -28.02
C PHE A 85 7.45 15.90 -28.77
N LEU A 86 6.58 16.83 -29.15
CA LEU A 86 6.94 18.07 -29.81
C LEU A 86 7.88 18.92 -28.94
N TYR A 87 7.56 19.08 -27.64
CA TYR A 87 8.43 19.80 -26.72
C TYR A 87 9.83 19.20 -26.68
N LEU A 88 9.94 17.89 -26.42
CA LEU A 88 11.23 17.20 -26.38
C LEU A 88 12.00 17.34 -27.70
N LEU A 89 11.30 17.33 -28.84
CA LEU A 89 11.91 17.50 -30.16
C LEU A 89 12.49 18.91 -30.37
N THR A 90 11.85 19.94 -29.80
CA THR A 90 12.28 21.34 -29.87
C THR A 90 13.45 21.65 -28.92
N THR A 91 13.57 20.95 -27.79
CA THR A 91 14.61 21.19 -26.78
C THR A 91 15.91 20.40 -27.01
N LEU A 92 16.02 19.63 -28.10
CA LEU A 92 17.24 18.84 -28.40
C LEU A 92 18.43 19.74 -28.81
N PRO A 93 19.62 19.55 -28.21
CA PRO A 93 20.81 20.34 -28.54
C PRO A 93 21.31 20.03 -29.95
N GLY A 94 21.65 21.06 -30.72
CA GLY A 94 22.21 20.94 -32.09
C GLY A 94 21.27 21.33 -33.24
N LYS A 95 20.06 21.84 -32.95
CA LYS A 95 19.10 22.35 -33.95
C LYS A 95 19.01 23.88 -34.00
N GLU A 96 20.12 24.60 -33.82
CA GLU A 96 20.17 26.07 -33.91
C GLU A 96 19.94 26.65 -35.33
N GLY A 97 19.25 25.94 -36.23
CA GLY A 97 19.08 26.37 -37.63
C GLY A 97 17.81 25.95 -38.36
N ASN A 98 16.91 25.13 -37.78
CA ASN A 98 15.67 24.73 -38.46
C ASN A 98 14.44 25.35 -37.76
N ASN A 99 14.06 26.54 -38.20
CA ASN A 99 12.97 27.35 -37.63
C ASN A 99 11.55 26.82 -37.90
N GLU A 100 11.36 25.76 -38.69
CA GLU A 100 10.02 25.31 -39.12
C GLU A 100 9.24 24.50 -38.07
N LEU A 101 9.90 23.97 -37.02
CA LEU A 101 9.22 23.28 -35.91
C LEU A 101 8.71 24.23 -34.82
N ILE A 102 9.16 25.49 -34.82
CA ILE A 102 8.78 26.51 -33.82
C ILE A 102 7.31 26.93 -34.01
N ASP A 103 6.75 26.73 -35.21
CA ASP A 103 5.38 27.12 -35.55
C ASP A 103 4.30 26.16 -35.02
N ILE A 104 4.66 24.96 -34.52
CA ILE A 104 3.69 24.01 -33.97
C ILE A 104 3.40 24.36 -32.50
N ASP A 105 2.15 24.74 -32.22
CA ASP A 105 1.68 25.14 -30.89
C ASP A 105 1.47 23.93 -29.95
N HIS A 106 2.58 23.40 -29.43
CA HIS A 106 2.56 22.35 -28.42
C HIS A 106 1.82 22.78 -27.14
N ILE A 107 1.84 24.07 -26.78
CA ILE A 107 1.11 24.60 -25.60
C ILE A 107 -0.41 24.55 -25.85
N GLY A 108 -0.86 24.84 -27.06
CA GLY A 108 -2.25 24.70 -27.49
C GLY A 108 -2.75 23.27 -27.33
N TYR A 109 -1.96 22.28 -27.76
CA TYR A 109 -2.30 20.86 -27.57
C TYR A 109 -2.36 20.45 -26.09
N VAL A 110 -1.45 20.98 -25.25
CA VAL A 110 -1.52 20.75 -23.80
C VAL A 110 -2.84 21.27 -23.23
N ARG A 111 -3.21 22.52 -23.54
CA ARG A 111 -4.47 23.11 -23.07
C ARG A 111 -5.68 22.30 -23.52
N GLN A 112 -5.72 21.93 -24.80
CA GLN A 112 -6.79 21.11 -25.36
C GLN A 112 -6.91 19.74 -24.66
N ALA A 113 -5.78 19.10 -24.35
CA ALA A 113 -5.77 17.85 -23.60
C ALA A 113 -6.24 18.01 -22.15
N PHE A 114 -5.85 19.09 -21.47
CA PHE A 114 -6.33 19.36 -20.11
C PHE A 114 -7.84 19.65 -20.09
N ASP A 115 -8.34 20.45 -21.04
CA ASP A 115 -9.77 20.75 -21.17
C ASP A 115 -10.61 19.48 -21.39
N ALA A 116 -10.03 18.46 -22.02
CA ALA A 116 -10.67 17.16 -22.23
C ALA A 116 -10.46 16.14 -21.10
N GLY A 117 -9.76 16.51 -20.02
CA GLY A 117 -9.55 15.63 -18.88
C GLY A 117 -8.59 14.46 -19.14
N SER A 118 -7.57 14.63 -20.00
CA SER A 118 -6.63 13.55 -20.37
C SER A 118 -5.99 12.82 -19.19
N LEU A 119 -5.64 13.52 -18.12
CA LEU A 119 -5.08 12.88 -16.91
C LEU A 119 -6.12 12.01 -16.19
N HIS A 120 -7.39 12.44 -16.16
CA HIS A 120 -8.47 11.64 -15.61
C HIS A 120 -8.65 10.35 -16.41
N TYR A 121 -8.63 10.45 -17.74
CA TYR A 121 -8.71 9.28 -18.61
C TYR A 121 -7.52 8.32 -18.41
N CYS A 122 -6.29 8.84 -18.25
CA CYS A 122 -5.13 8.01 -17.89
C CYS A 122 -5.33 7.27 -16.55
N LEU A 123 -5.95 7.92 -15.58
CA LEU A 123 -6.27 7.30 -14.29
C LEU A 123 -7.36 6.21 -14.43
N GLU A 124 -8.39 6.46 -15.24
CA GLU A 124 -9.43 5.47 -15.55
C GLU A 124 -8.84 4.21 -16.20
N ILE A 125 -7.90 4.37 -17.14
CA ILE A 125 -7.16 3.24 -17.73
C ILE A 125 -6.48 2.39 -16.65
N LEU A 126 -5.78 3.03 -15.71
CA LEU A 126 -5.07 2.35 -14.63
C LEU A 126 -6.01 1.68 -13.62
N GLN A 127 -7.25 2.16 -13.51
CA GLN A 127 -8.26 1.63 -12.59
C GLN A 127 -9.09 0.50 -13.19
N CYS A 128 -9.10 0.35 -14.52
CA CYS A 128 -9.89 -0.63 -15.24
C CYS A 128 -9.60 -2.07 -14.78
N ASP A 129 -10.60 -2.72 -14.17
CA ASP A 129 -10.48 -4.07 -13.59
C ASP A 129 -10.19 -5.15 -14.65
N ILE A 130 -10.60 -4.91 -15.90
CA ILE A 130 -10.34 -5.79 -17.05
C ILE A 130 -8.82 -5.99 -17.27
N LEU A 131 -8.01 -4.97 -16.95
CA LEU A 131 -6.55 -5.06 -17.03
C LEU A 131 -5.92 -5.72 -15.79
N LYS A 132 -6.66 -5.94 -14.69
CA LYS A 132 -6.15 -6.61 -13.48
C LYS A 132 -6.35 -8.12 -13.52
N ASP A 133 -7.42 -8.59 -14.17
CA ASP A 133 -7.83 -10.00 -14.19
C ASP A 133 -7.20 -10.81 -15.34
N TYR A 134 -6.40 -10.17 -16.19
CA TYR A 134 -5.67 -10.84 -17.26
C TYR A 134 -4.21 -11.07 -16.86
N ASP A 135 -3.77 -12.33 -16.90
CA ASP A 135 -2.36 -12.80 -16.81
C ASP A 135 -1.43 -12.25 -17.93
N GLY A 136 -1.85 -11.18 -18.61
CA GLY A 136 -1.17 -10.52 -19.73
C GLY A 136 -0.23 -9.37 -19.32
N PRO A 137 0.29 -8.59 -20.30
CA PRO A 137 1.38 -7.62 -20.11
C PRO A 137 0.94 -6.30 -19.42
N VAL A 138 0.27 -6.38 -18.27
CA VAL A 138 -0.14 -5.24 -17.43
C VAL A 138 1.06 -4.34 -17.11
N SER A 139 2.18 -4.96 -16.73
CA SER A 139 3.46 -4.31 -16.51
C SER A 139 3.96 -3.55 -17.75
N GLY A 140 3.68 -4.08 -18.96
CA GLY A 140 4.00 -3.44 -20.23
C GLY A 140 3.21 -2.17 -20.47
N TYR A 141 1.91 -2.17 -20.16
CA TYR A 141 1.04 -0.99 -20.27
C TYR A 141 1.41 0.09 -19.24
N ARG A 142 1.63 -0.32 -17.98
CA ARG A 142 2.09 0.57 -16.91
C ARG A 142 3.45 1.19 -17.20
N SER A 143 4.37 0.43 -17.81
CA SER A 143 5.68 0.95 -18.24
C SER A 143 5.57 2.03 -19.32
N VAL A 144 4.59 1.93 -20.24
CA VAL A 144 4.33 2.97 -21.24
C VAL A 144 3.80 4.24 -20.57
N LEU A 145 2.80 4.10 -19.69
CA LEU A 145 2.25 5.23 -18.94
C LEU A 145 3.30 5.88 -18.03
N ARG A 146 4.18 5.09 -17.40
CA ARG A 146 5.34 5.57 -16.65
C ARG A 146 6.23 6.46 -17.50
N THR A 147 6.59 5.99 -18.69
CA THR A 147 7.46 6.73 -19.62
C THR A 147 6.80 8.03 -20.06
N PHE A 148 5.49 7.96 -20.36
CA PHE A 148 4.70 9.12 -20.74
C PHE A 148 4.66 10.19 -19.65
N ILE A 149 4.25 9.81 -18.44
CA ILE A 149 4.09 10.74 -17.32
C ILE A 149 5.44 11.33 -16.90
N SER A 150 6.50 10.51 -16.91
CA SER A 150 7.83 11.02 -16.61
C SER A 150 8.31 12.05 -17.64
N ALA A 151 8.13 11.76 -18.93
CA ALA A 151 8.44 12.71 -20.00
C ALA A 151 7.60 13.99 -19.87
N PHE A 152 6.32 13.88 -19.51
CA PHE A 152 5.45 15.03 -19.26
C PHE A 152 5.97 15.91 -18.10
N ILE A 153 6.37 15.31 -16.98
CA ILE A 153 6.95 16.04 -15.83
C ILE A 153 8.24 16.74 -16.24
N ALA A 154 9.10 16.09 -17.02
CA ALA A 154 10.35 16.66 -17.51
C ALA A 154 10.12 17.83 -18.48
N SER A 155 9.10 17.72 -19.35
CA SER A 155 8.83 18.71 -20.39
C SER A 155 8.24 20.00 -19.85
N TYR A 156 7.35 19.92 -18.87
CA TYR A 156 6.61 21.10 -18.40
C TYR A 156 6.97 21.53 -16.98
N GLU A 157 8.09 21.02 -16.44
CA GLU A 157 8.59 21.31 -15.09
C GLU A 157 7.48 21.30 -14.04
N VAL A 158 6.70 20.20 -14.03
CA VAL A 158 5.53 20.10 -13.17
C VAL A 158 5.94 20.13 -11.71
N ASN A 159 5.69 21.27 -11.06
CA ASN A 159 5.84 21.43 -9.63
C ASN A 159 4.51 21.10 -8.95
N LEU A 160 4.49 20.08 -8.09
CA LEU A 160 3.30 19.73 -7.32
C LEU A 160 2.93 20.90 -6.40
N GLN A 161 1.90 21.65 -6.72
CA GLN A 161 1.34 22.66 -5.83
C GLN A 161 0.22 22.03 -4.99
N PRO A 162 0.11 22.35 -3.69
CA PRO A 162 -0.83 21.69 -2.77
C PRO A 162 -2.31 21.97 -3.09
N GLU A 163 -2.63 23.02 -3.85
CA GLU A 163 -4.01 23.41 -4.19
C GLU A 163 -4.41 23.09 -5.65
N ASP A 164 -3.51 22.49 -6.43
CA ASP A 164 -3.77 22.18 -7.84
C ASP A 164 -4.30 20.75 -8.02
N ASN A 165 -5.55 20.63 -8.45
CA ASN A 165 -6.19 19.33 -8.74
C ASN A 165 -5.38 18.47 -9.72
N ASN A 166 -4.66 19.08 -10.67
CA ASN A 166 -3.84 18.34 -11.62
C ASN A 166 -2.61 17.72 -10.95
N SER A 167 -2.02 18.41 -9.99
CA SER A 167 -0.89 17.92 -9.19
C SER A 167 -1.27 16.66 -8.40
N THR A 168 -2.45 16.65 -7.78
CA THR A 168 -2.99 15.46 -7.10
C THR A 168 -3.24 14.31 -8.07
N LEU A 169 -3.83 14.58 -9.24
CA LEU A 169 -4.07 13.56 -10.27
C LEU A 169 -2.78 12.93 -10.79
N ILE A 170 -1.73 13.72 -11.01
CA ILE A 170 -0.42 13.21 -11.45
C ILE A 170 0.16 12.28 -10.39
N LEU A 171 0.11 12.68 -9.12
CA LEU A 171 0.55 11.82 -8.02
C LEU A 171 -0.25 10.52 -7.97
N ASP A 172 -1.57 10.56 -8.16
CA ASP A 172 -2.41 9.37 -8.20
C ASP A 172 -2.06 8.43 -9.35
N ILE A 173 -1.83 8.97 -10.54
CA ILE A 173 -1.40 8.21 -11.70
C ILE A 173 -0.06 7.53 -11.41
N ILE A 174 0.93 8.26 -10.88
CA ILE A 174 2.24 7.70 -10.51
C ILE A 174 2.06 6.58 -9.48
N CYS A 175 1.32 6.82 -8.40
CA CYS A 175 1.08 5.82 -7.37
C CYS A 175 0.44 4.55 -7.95
N LYS A 176 -0.53 4.70 -8.87
CA LYS A 176 -1.19 3.56 -9.52
C LYS A 176 -0.31 2.81 -10.52
N ILE A 177 0.65 3.48 -11.15
CA ILE A 177 1.62 2.85 -12.04
C ILE A 177 2.52 1.88 -11.26
N TYR A 178 3.07 2.30 -10.13
CA TYR A 178 4.02 1.48 -9.35
C TYR A 178 3.35 0.50 -8.39
N ARG A 179 2.16 0.81 -7.85
CA ARG A 179 1.48 -0.06 -6.87
C ARG A 179 1.10 -1.41 -7.49
N GLY A 180 1.61 -2.49 -6.92
CA GLY A 180 1.52 -3.88 -7.37
C GLY A 180 2.62 -4.32 -8.33
N GLU A 181 3.57 -3.46 -8.70
CA GLU A 181 4.57 -3.72 -9.75
C GLU A 181 6.01 -3.65 -9.21
N GLU A 182 6.48 -4.76 -8.63
CA GLU A 182 7.85 -4.87 -8.10
C GLU A 182 8.91 -4.54 -9.16
N SER A 183 8.74 -5.02 -10.40
CA SER A 183 9.71 -4.78 -11.48
C SER A 183 9.90 -3.30 -11.83
N LEU A 184 8.84 -2.50 -11.74
CA LEU A 184 8.91 -1.06 -11.97
C LEU A 184 9.51 -0.34 -10.76
N CYS A 185 9.20 -0.78 -9.54
CA CYS A 185 9.81 -0.23 -8.33
C CYS A 185 11.32 -0.47 -8.30
N ILE A 186 11.78 -1.65 -8.71
CA ILE A 186 13.22 -1.95 -8.83
C ILE A 186 13.89 -0.98 -9.82
N GLN A 187 13.30 -0.77 -11.00
CA GLN A 187 13.84 0.17 -11.99
C GLN A 187 13.86 1.61 -11.48
N PHE A 188 12.87 2.01 -10.69
CA PHE A 188 12.83 3.35 -10.10
C PHE A 188 14.02 3.61 -9.17
N TRP A 189 14.33 2.65 -8.29
CA TRP A 189 15.43 2.77 -7.32
C TRP A 189 16.81 2.52 -7.95
N ASP A 190 16.87 1.88 -9.12
CA ASP A 190 18.08 1.79 -9.92
C ASP A 190 18.47 3.19 -10.46
N LYS A 191 19.61 3.71 -10.00
CA LYS A 191 20.14 5.03 -10.40
C LYS A 191 20.41 5.13 -11.91
N GLY A 192 20.51 4.00 -12.61
CA GLY A 192 20.68 3.94 -14.06
C GLY A 192 19.43 4.28 -14.86
N SER A 193 18.23 4.32 -14.25
CA SER A 193 17.00 4.62 -14.99
C SER A 193 16.85 6.11 -15.29
N LEU A 194 17.07 6.50 -16.55
CA LEU A 194 16.79 7.86 -17.05
C LEU A 194 15.30 8.17 -17.04
N ILE A 195 14.45 7.15 -17.29
CA ILE A 195 13.00 7.31 -17.34
C ILE A 195 12.48 7.72 -15.97
N ASP A 196 13.02 7.20 -14.87
CA ASP A 196 12.52 7.52 -13.53
C ASP A 196 13.11 8.83 -12.97
N GLY A 197 14.05 9.48 -13.66
CA GLY A 197 14.73 10.70 -13.22
C GLY A 197 13.79 11.85 -12.81
N PRO A 198 12.83 12.25 -13.66
CA PRO A 198 11.84 13.28 -13.34
C PRO A 198 10.97 12.95 -12.13
N ILE A 199 10.54 11.68 -12.00
CA ILE A 199 9.74 11.21 -10.86
C ILE A 199 10.59 11.17 -9.58
N ARG A 200 11.87 10.80 -9.66
CA ARG A 200 12.82 10.88 -8.54
C ARG A 200 13.06 12.32 -8.09
N SER A 201 13.15 13.27 -9.03
CA SER A 201 13.24 14.70 -8.72
C SER A 201 12.01 15.15 -7.92
N LEU A 202 10.82 14.72 -8.35
CA LEU A 202 9.57 14.98 -7.63
C LEU A 202 9.57 14.41 -6.21
N LEU A 203 10.04 13.17 -6.04
CA LEU A 203 10.21 12.55 -4.73
C LEU A 203 11.17 13.35 -3.83
N CYS A 204 12.32 13.77 -4.37
CA CYS A 204 13.28 14.60 -3.63
C CYS A 204 12.69 15.97 -3.26
N ASN A 205 11.84 16.56 -4.11
CA ASN A 205 11.14 17.80 -3.78
C ASN A 205 10.15 17.60 -2.63
N LEU A 206 9.39 16.51 -2.61
CA LEU A 206 8.49 16.17 -1.50
C LEU A 206 9.26 15.90 -0.20
N GLU A 207 10.37 15.18 -0.27
CA GLU A 207 11.27 14.96 0.87
C GLU A 207 11.87 16.27 1.37
N SER A 208 12.17 17.20 0.46
CA SER A 208 12.72 18.51 0.82
C SER A 208 11.77 19.30 1.73
N GLU A 209 10.45 19.16 1.54
CA GLU A 209 9.40 19.86 2.30
C GLU A 209 8.89 19.07 3.52
N PHE A 210 9.38 17.85 3.78
CA PHE A 210 8.96 17.03 4.92
C PHE A 210 9.29 17.71 6.27
N PRO A 211 8.37 17.74 7.26
CA PRO A 211 7.06 17.06 7.37
C PRO A 211 5.82 17.88 6.95
N LEU A 212 5.93 18.92 6.12
CA LEU A 212 4.74 19.71 5.74
C LEU A 212 3.84 19.01 4.71
N ARG A 213 4.42 18.20 3.83
CA ARG A 213 3.72 17.44 2.77
C ARG A 213 3.82 15.94 2.98
N THR A 214 3.61 15.51 4.22
CA THR A 214 3.75 14.10 4.60
C THR A 214 2.85 13.20 3.77
N VAL A 215 1.58 13.57 3.58
CA VAL A 215 0.59 12.75 2.86
C VAL A 215 1.07 12.38 1.47
N GLU A 216 1.49 13.36 0.66
CA GLU A 216 1.95 13.11 -0.70
C GLU A 216 3.24 12.29 -0.73
N LEU A 217 4.18 12.58 0.20
CA LEU A 217 5.42 11.83 0.33
C LEU A 217 5.16 10.36 0.67
N VAL A 218 4.37 10.08 1.71
CA VAL A 218 4.12 8.69 2.16
C VAL A 218 3.26 7.92 1.15
N ARG A 219 2.34 8.57 0.44
CA ARG A 219 1.58 7.96 -0.66
C ARG A 219 2.50 7.47 -1.76
N LEU A 220 3.42 8.33 -2.21
CA LEU A 220 4.38 7.98 -3.25
C LEU A 220 5.31 6.85 -2.77
N LEU A 221 5.91 7.00 -1.60
CA LEU A 221 6.81 5.98 -1.03
C LEU A 221 6.12 4.63 -0.83
N SER A 222 4.85 4.61 -0.40
CA SER A 222 4.06 3.38 -0.25
C SER A 222 3.90 2.64 -1.59
N SER A 223 3.71 3.39 -2.68
CA SER A 223 3.62 2.79 -4.03
C SER A 223 4.96 2.28 -4.56
N LEU A 224 6.07 2.84 -4.10
CA LEU A 224 7.44 2.54 -4.55
C LEU A 224 8.14 1.43 -3.75
N CYS A 225 7.44 0.82 -2.79
CA CYS A 225 7.99 -0.20 -1.90
C CYS A 225 7.56 -1.64 -2.26
N GLU A 226 7.06 -1.90 -3.47
CA GLU A 226 6.66 -3.26 -3.89
C GLU A 226 7.89 -4.16 -4.03
N GLY A 227 8.01 -5.16 -3.14
CA GLY A 227 9.13 -6.11 -3.13
C GLY A 227 10.17 -5.84 -2.04
N THR A 228 11.00 -6.85 -1.75
CA THR A 228 11.91 -6.83 -0.60
C THR A 228 13.00 -5.75 -0.72
N TRP A 229 13.61 -5.61 -1.90
CA TRP A 229 14.65 -4.59 -2.12
C TRP A 229 14.09 -3.16 -2.23
N PRO A 230 13.01 -2.89 -2.99
CA PRO A 230 12.39 -1.56 -2.97
C PRO A 230 11.91 -1.10 -1.59
N ALA A 231 11.40 -2.01 -0.75
CA ALA A 231 11.05 -1.69 0.64
C ALA A 231 12.28 -1.26 1.47
N GLU A 232 13.42 -1.93 1.29
CA GLU A 232 14.69 -1.52 1.93
C GLU A 232 15.15 -0.15 1.43
N CYS A 233 15.03 0.12 0.13
CA CYS A 233 15.36 1.43 -0.44
C CYS A 233 14.49 2.55 0.14
N VAL A 234 13.18 2.34 0.25
CA VAL A 234 12.25 3.32 0.85
C VAL A 234 12.57 3.55 2.32
N TYR A 235 12.81 2.49 3.10
CA TYR A 235 13.21 2.61 4.50
C TYR A 235 14.50 3.41 4.63
N THR A 236 15.53 3.05 3.85
CA THR A 236 16.84 3.74 3.85
C THR A 236 16.71 5.19 3.41
N PHE A 237 15.86 5.49 2.43
CA PHE A 237 15.60 6.85 1.98
C PHE A 237 15.03 7.73 3.10
N LEU A 238 14.08 7.22 3.88
CA LEU A 238 13.52 7.92 5.03
C LEU A 238 14.51 8.00 6.19
N ASP A 239 15.22 6.91 6.48
CA ASP A 239 16.16 6.85 7.60
C ASP A 239 17.38 7.75 7.38
N SER A 240 17.81 7.91 6.12
CA SER A 240 18.93 8.76 5.72
C SER A 240 18.53 10.19 5.31
N SER A 241 17.29 10.63 5.59
CA SER A 241 16.82 11.97 5.23
C SER A 241 17.71 13.06 5.84
N VAL A 242 18.15 14.04 5.04
CA VAL A 242 19.23 14.99 5.40
C VAL A 242 18.69 16.30 6.02
N GLY A 243 17.44 16.31 6.48
CA GLY A 243 16.89 17.52 7.08
C GLY A 243 15.41 17.46 7.41
N ILE A 244 14.96 18.39 8.24
CA ILE A 244 13.56 18.66 8.54
C ILE A 244 13.22 20.07 8.09
N SER A 245 12.05 20.25 7.48
CA SER A 245 11.56 21.55 7.07
C SER A 245 10.54 22.13 8.04
N SER A 246 10.62 23.44 8.27
CA SER A 246 9.62 24.16 9.05
C SER A 246 9.39 25.57 8.50
N LEU A 247 8.23 26.14 8.83
CA LEU A 247 7.96 27.54 8.57
C LEU A 247 8.69 28.38 9.62
N PHE A 248 9.44 29.38 9.16
CA PHE A 248 10.26 30.23 10.00
C PHE A 248 10.01 31.71 9.66
N GLU A 249 9.91 32.55 10.69
CA GLU A 249 9.71 33.99 10.52
C GLU A 249 11.08 34.69 10.36
N ILE A 250 11.28 35.37 9.23
CA ILE A 250 12.49 36.10 8.90
C ILE A 250 12.40 37.52 9.49
N SER A 251 13.33 37.87 10.37
CA SER A 251 13.50 39.24 10.85
C SER A 251 13.98 40.17 9.74
N SER A 252 13.35 41.33 9.59
CA SER A 252 13.49 42.26 8.46
C SER A 252 14.91 42.83 8.24
N ASP A 253 15.83 42.68 9.19
CA ASP A 253 17.21 43.21 9.11
C ASP A 253 18.18 42.34 8.29
N LEU A 254 17.75 41.17 7.80
CA LEU A 254 18.58 40.19 7.06
C LEU A 254 18.36 40.18 5.54
N LEU A 255 17.48 41.02 5.02
CA LEU A 255 17.11 41.07 3.59
C LEU A 255 18.11 41.85 2.71
N ALA A 256 19.25 42.27 3.27
CA ALA A 256 20.24 43.12 2.60
C ALA A 256 21.54 42.38 2.30
N ASP A 257 21.47 41.19 1.70
CA ASP A 257 22.52 40.69 0.80
C ASP A 257 22.02 39.44 0.06
N ASP A 258 22.01 39.47 -1.27
CA ASP A 258 21.56 38.42 -2.20
C ASP A 258 22.41 37.12 -2.15
N VAL A 259 23.20 36.89 -1.10
CA VAL A 259 24.27 35.87 -1.07
C VAL A 259 24.08 34.79 0.01
N TYR A 260 23.21 34.95 1.00
CA TYR A 260 23.06 33.94 2.06
C TYR A 260 21.61 33.44 2.23
N HIS A 261 21.24 32.46 1.41
CA HIS A 261 20.05 31.60 1.60
C HIS A 261 20.14 30.64 2.82
N ILE A 262 21.09 30.88 3.74
CA ILE A 262 21.41 30.01 4.87
C ILE A 262 21.26 30.81 6.17
N PHE A 263 20.39 30.33 7.05
CA PHE A 263 20.08 30.88 8.36
C PHE A 263 20.63 29.98 9.46
N GLU A 264 20.84 30.52 10.66
CA GLU A 264 21.15 29.73 11.84
C GLU A 264 20.05 29.94 12.88
N ALA A 265 19.50 28.84 13.40
CA ALA A 265 18.43 28.87 14.39
C ALA A 265 18.94 29.49 15.70
N GLN A 266 18.54 30.72 16.02
CA GLN A 266 18.93 31.37 17.29
C GLN A 266 18.29 30.70 18.52
N GLN A 267 17.16 30.04 18.34
CA GLN A 267 16.42 29.30 19.37
C GLN A 267 15.98 27.95 18.82
N ALA A 268 15.57 27.06 19.70
CA ALA A 268 15.03 25.77 19.30
C ALA A 268 13.75 25.98 18.46
N VAL A 269 13.71 25.42 17.24
CA VAL A 269 12.59 25.59 16.32
C VAL A 269 11.67 24.37 16.42
N PRO A 270 10.37 24.54 16.72
CA PRO A 270 9.45 23.40 16.78
C PRO A 270 9.31 22.74 15.41
N VAL A 271 9.29 21.41 15.40
CA VAL A 271 8.99 20.64 14.19
C VAL A 271 7.47 20.67 13.93
N PRO A 272 7.01 20.99 12.70
CA PRO A 272 5.59 21.04 12.40
C PRO A 272 4.89 19.72 12.70
N GLY A 273 3.75 19.79 13.38
CA GLY A 273 2.89 18.65 13.67
C GLY A 273 3.38 17.70 14.77
N ILE A 274 4.54 17.93 15.39
CA ILE A 274 5.04 17.06 16.47
C ILE A 274 5.25 17.88 17.74
N GLU A 275 4.37 17.66 18.72
CA GLU A 275 4.59 18.16 20.08
C GLU A 275 5.87 17.55 20.68
N GLY A 276 6.76 18.40 21.21
CA GLY A 276 7.97 17.97 21.93
C GLY A 276 9.21 17.74 21.06
N LEU A 277 9.10 17.76 19.72
CA LEU A 277 10.26 17.65 18.83
C LEU A 277 10.74 19.03 18.36
N PHE A 278 12.02 19.32 18.59
CA PHE A 278 12.61 20.62 18.26
C PHE A 278 13.93 20.44 17.50
N VAL A 279 14.12 21.29 16.49
CA VAL A 279 15.41 21.53 15.88
C VAL A 279 16.26 22.34 16.88
N PRO A 280 17.46 21.87 17.26
CA PRO A 280 18.31 22.58 18.22
C PRO A 280 18.70 23.99 17.78
N SER A 281 18.96 24.87 18.75
CA SER A 281 19.59 26.17 18.47
C SER A 281 21.01 25.96 17.92
N GLY A 282 21.43 26.79 16.97
CA GLY A 282 22.70 26.69 16.26
C GLY A 282 22.66 25.82 15.00
N THR A 283 21.52 25.20 14.70
CA THR A 283 21.35 24.44 13.46
C THR A 283 21.21 25.38 12.26
N ARG A 284 21.90 25.05 11.17
CA ARG A 284 21.81 25.78 9.91
C ARG A 284 20.56 25.37 9.14
N GLY A 285 19.93 26.31 8.45
CA GLY A 285 18.75 26.08 7.65
C GLY A 285 18.85 26.79 6.30
N ARG A 286 18.44 26.12 5.24
CA ARG A 286 18.39 26.69 3.88
C ARG A 286 16.96 27.10 3.54
N VAL A 287 16.76 28.31 3.01
CA VAL A 287 15.45 28.71 2.49
C VAL A 287 15.13 27.95 1.21
N LEU A 288 13.99 27.26 1.21
CA LEU A 288 13.44 26.57 0.05
C LEU A 288 12.50 27.48 -0.75
N LYS A 289 11.54 28.13 -0.07
CA LYS A 289 10.61 29.09 -0.66
C LYS A 289 10.18 30.15 0.33
N VAL A 290 9.87 31.35 -0.16
CA VAL A 290 9.25 32.42 0.63
C VAL A 290 7.74 32.30 0.47
N VAL A 291 7.01 32.12 1.58
CA VAL A 291 5.56 31.82 1.57
C VAL A 291 4.72 33.07 1.89
N GLY A 292 5.28 34.02 2.64
CA GLY A 292 4.64 35.29 2.96
C GLY A 292 5.64 36.43 3.08
N GLU A 293 5.19 37.64 3.43
CA GLU A 293 6.06 38.83 3.51
C GLU A 293 7.24 38.67 4.48
N LYS A 294 7.07 37.85 5.53
CA LYS A 294 8.10 37.57 6.54
C LYS A 294 8.24 36.09 6.89
N THR A 295 7.60 35.19 6.16
CA THR A 295 7.63 33.75 6.45
C THR A 295 8.25 32.98 5.30
N ALA A 296 9.22 32.14 5.63
CA ALA A 296 9.87 31.26 4.67
C ALA A 296 9.81 29.81 5.12
N LEU A 297 9.76 28.93 4.13
CA LEU A 297 10.01 27.52 4.33
C LEU A 297 11.53 27.29 4.39
N VAL A 298 12.00 26.81 5.53
CA VAL A 298 13.42 26.57 5.79
C VAL A 298 13.63 25.08 6.01
N ARG A 299 14.60 24.50 5.31
CA ARG A 299 15.08 23.13 5.54
C ARG A 299 16.30 23.16 6.45
N TRP A 300 16.15 22.63 7.64
CA TRP A 300 17.19 22.57 8.67
C TRP A 300 18.11 21.37 8.44
N GLU A 301 19.42 21.55 8.63
CA GLU A 301 20.45 20.51 8.67
C GLU A 301 20.35 19.72 10.00
N TYR A 302 19.15 19.22 10.28
CA TYR A 302 18.83 18.36 11.40
C TYR A 302 18.19 17.09 10.84
N SER A 303 18.91 15.98 10.93
CA SER A 303 18.59 14.72 10.26
C SER A 303 18.16 13.62 11.26
N PRO A 304 16.99 13.75 11.91
CA PRO A 304 16.39 12.59 12.55
C PRO A 304 15.93 11.59 11.47
N SER A 305 15.72 10.34 11.88
CA SER A 305 15.16 9.34 10.97
C SER A 305 13.75 9.77 10.56
N GLY A 306 13.47 9.86 9.27
CA GLY A 306 12.13 10.19 8.77
C GLY A 306 11.08 9.17 9.24
N VAL A 307 11.47 7.90 9.40
CA VAL A 307 10.61 6.86 9.97
C VAL A 307 10.26 7.18 11.43
N TYR A 308 11.22 7.67 12.22
CA TYR A 308 10.97 8.08 13.60
C TYR A 308 9.99 9.26 13.67
N VAL A 309 10.14 10.26 12.80
CA VAL A 309 9.22 11.41 12.71
C VAL A 309 7.79 10.94 12.40
N LEU A 310 7.62 10.03 11.44
CA LEU A 310 6.32 9.45 11.10
C LEU A 310 5.68 8.66 12.26
N LEU A 311 6.49 7.92 13.02
CA LEU A 311 6.01 7.19 14.20
C LEU A 311 5.59 8.15 15.32
N LEU A 312 6.33 9.26 15.54
CA LEU A 312 5.92 10.28 16.50
C LEU A 312 4.59 10.94 16.11
N HIS A 313 4.37 11.22 14.83
CA HIS A 313 3.06 11.70 14.35
C HIS A 313 1.95 10.71 14.65
N LEU A 314 2.16 9.41 14.41
CA LEU A 314 1.18 8.37 14.72
C LEU A 314 0.90 8.22 16.22
N ALA A 315 1.89 8.47 17.07
CA ALA A 315 1.76 8.36 18.52
C ALA A 315 0.96 9.51 19.16
N GLN A 316 0.80 10.64 18.47
CA GLN A 316 0.12 11.82 19.02
C GLN A 316 -1.40 11.75 18.83
N ASP A 317 -2.15 11.79 19.93
CA ASP A 317 -3.63 11.72 19.93
C ASP A 317 -4.31 12.82 19.08
N MET A 318 -3.65 13.98 18.94
CA MET A 318 -4.14 15.12 18.12
C MET A 318 -4.15 14.82 16.61
N TYR A 319 -3.34 13.85 16.17
CA TYR A 319 -3.20 13.45 14.77
C TYR A 319 -4.34 12.55 14.26
N LEU A 320 -5.18 12.02 15.16
CA LEU A 320 -6.41 11.32 14.83
C LEU A 320 -7.44 12.21 14.09
N ASN A 321 -7.22 13.53 14.06
CA ASN A 321 -8.00 14.46 13.25
C ASN A 321 -7.55 14.50 11.77
N ASN A 322 -6.26 14.27 11.45
CA ASN A 322 -5.78 14.16 10.07
C ASN A 322 -5.88 12.71 9.57
N LYS A 323 -7.11 12.32 9.23
CA LYS A 323 -7.43 10.94 8.82
C LYS A 323 -6.62 10.46 7.62
N GLU A 324 -6.27 11.35 6.71
CA GLU A 324 -5.56 10.97 5.49
C GLU A 324 -4.10 10.57 5.78
N GLU A 325 -3.41 11.36 6.61
CA GLU A 325 -2.02 11.14 6.96
C GLU A 325 -1.81 9.88 7.80
N VAL A 326 -2.70 9.61 8.76
CA VAL A 326 -2.67 8.37 9.55
C VAL A 326 -2.85 7.14 8.64
N PHE A 327 -3.76 7.22 7.68
CA PHE A 327 -4.04 6.12 6.76
C PHE A 327 -2.84 5.79 5.89
N TYR A 328 -2.26 6.79 5.21
CA TYR A 328 -1.15 6.54 4.31
C TYR A 328 0.16 6.22 5.04
N THR A 329 0.37 6.76 6.24
CA THR A 329 1.51 6.37 7.06
C THR A 329 1.39 4.90 7.48
N LEU A 330 0.22 4.44 7.93
CA LEU A 330 0.02 3.02 8.23
C LEU A 330 0.09 2.12 6.99
N ASP A 331 -0.41 2.56 5.84
CA ASP A 331 -0.28 1.81 4.56
C ASP A 331 1.20 1.61 4.21
N LEU A 332 2.02 2.67 4.32
CA LEU A 332 3.47 2.62 4.12
C LEU A 332 4.14 1.65 5.11
N LEU A 333 3.92 1.84 6.42
CA LEU A 333 4.55 1.00 7.46
C LEU A 333 4.16 -0.48 7.29
N SER A 334 2.87 -0.75 7.06
CA SER A 334 2.35 -2.09 6.80
C SER A 334 3.03 -2.75 5.62
N ARG A 335 3.23 -2.01 4.52
CA ARG A 335 3.87 -2.54 3.32
C ARG A 335 5.37 -2.76 3.52
N LEU A 336 6.08 -1.82 4.14
CA LEU A 336 7.49 -1.96 4.48
C LEU A 336 7.78 -3.23 5.28
N VAL A 337 7.05 -3.45 6.37
CA VAL A 337 7.24 -4.65 7.20
C VAL A 337 6.81 -5.93 6.47
N SER A 338 5.78 -5.86 5.61
CA SER A 338 5.31 -7.02 4.84
C SER A 338 6.33 -7.53 3.83
N PHE A 339 7.07 -6.63 3.17
CA PHE A 339 7.99 -7.02 2.11
C PHE A 339 9.41 -7.34 2.60
N ASN A 340 9.81 -6.81 3.77
CA ASN A 340 11.16 -6.99 4.27
C ASN A 340 11.20 -7.13 5.80
N THR A 341 11.58 -8.32 6.28
CA THR A 341 11.69 -8.62 7.71
C THR A 341 12.86 -7.88 8.38
N ALA A 342 13.95 -7.58 7.66
CA ALA A 342 15.04 -6.78 8.21
C ALA A 342 14.61 -5.34 8.50
N VAL A 343 13.77 -4.76 7.63
CA VAL A 343 13.11 -3.47 7.87
C VAL A 343 12.20 -3.53 9.10
N CYS A 344 11.46 -4.62 9.29
CA CYS A 344 10.65 -4.83 10.49
C CYS A 344 11.50 -4.82 11.77
N PHE A 345 12.64 -5.52 11.77
CA PHE A 345 13.59 -5.48 12.90
C PHE A 345 14.12 -4.06 13.15
N ALA A 346 14.58 -3.37 12.11
CA ALA A 346 15.10 -2.02 12.23
C ALA A 346 14.05 -1.07 12.80
N MET A 347 12.79 -1.17 12.33
CA MET A 347 11.67 -0.36 12.80
C MET A 347 11.38 -0.59 14.30
N MET A 348 11.40 -1.83 14.78
CA MET A 348 11.23 -2.12 16.21
C MET A 348 12.38 -1.56 17.05
N ASP A 349 13.59 -1.50 16.49
CA ASP A 349 14.81 -1.00 17.17
C ASP A 349 14.99 0.52 17.12
N ILE A 350 14.15 1.30 16.41
CA ILE A 350 14.26 2.77 16.32
C ILE A 350 14.31 3.43 17.70
N SER A 351 13.61 2.85 18.67
CA SER A 351 13.56 3.27 20.08
C SER A 351 14.92 3.24 20.80
N ASN A 352 15.89 2.46 20.29
CA ASN A 352 17.25 2.37 20.82
C ASN A 352 18.19 3.46 20.27
N SER A 353 17.76 4.25 19.28
CA SER A 353 18.55 5.36 18.76
C SER A 353 18.60 6.52 19.77
N MET A 354 19.74 7.22 19.84
CA MET A 354 20.04 8.27 20.85
C MET A 354 19.02 9.42 20.97
N GLN A 355 18.01 9.50 20.11
CA GLN A 355 17.01 10.57 20.06
C GLN A 355 15.93 10.47 21.15
N PHE A 356 15.76 9.29 21.79
CA PHE A 356 14.79 9.09 22.87
C PHE A 356 15.16 9.80 24.20
N HIS A 357 16.42 10.21 24.37
CA HIS A 357 16.91 10.77 25.63
C HIS A 357 16.35 12.17 25.99
N ALA A 358 15.64 12.83 25.06
CA ALA A 358 15.15 14.19 25.28
C ALA A 358 13.72 14.27 25.86
N ILE A 359 12.93 13.18 25.87
CA ILE A 359 11.47 13.27 26.10
C ILE A 359 10.99 12.61 27.43
N SER A 360 11.82 11.87 28.18
CA SER A 360 11.42 11.43 29.54
C SER A 360 12.62 11.15 30.46
N PRO A 361 12.73 11.81 31.63
CA PRO A 361 13.78 11.54 32.60
C PRO A 361 13.26 10.73 33.80
N THR A 362 12.53 9.62 33.62
CA THR A 362 12.28 8.69 34.74
C THR A 362 12.06 7.26 34.28
N ASN A 363 12.99 6.40 34.73
CA ASN A 363 12.93 4.95 34.92
C ASN A 363 12.99 3.97 33.73
N GLU A 364 13.77 2.92 33.99
CA GLU A 364 13.70 1.56 33.47
C GLU A 364 14.32 1.23 32.09
N GLN A 365 15.55 0.71 32.20
CA GLN A 365 16.36 0.04 31.17
C GLN A 365 15.69 -1.19 30.51
N ALA A 366 14.42 -1.51 30.84
CA ALA A 366 13.63 -2.60 30.29
C ALA A 366 12.56 -2.14 29.25
N GLU A 367 12.29 -0.84 29.12
CA GLU A 367 11.21 -0.28 28.28
C GLU A 367 11.61 0.01 26.82
N LYS A 368 12.87 -0.23 26.42
CA LYS A 368 13.44 0.36 25.20
C LYS A 368 13.14 -0.37 23.88
N ASN A 369 12.55 -1.57 23.89
CA ASN A 369 12.42 -2.41 22.69
C ASN A 369 10.98 -2.58 22.16
N VAL A 370 9.98 -1.93 22.77
CA VAL A 370 8.56 -2.27 22.49
C VAL A 370 7.67 -1.05 22.25
N TRP A 371 8.22 0.18 22.26
CA TRP A 371 7.44 1.41 22.09
C TRP A 371 6.60 1.43 20.80
N VAL A 372 7.17 0.98 19.66
CA VAL A 372 6.42 0.92 18.38
C VAL A 372 5.24 -0.06 18.48
N VAL A 373 5.45 -1.21 19.12
CA VAL A 373 4.40 -2.23 19.30
C VAL A 373 3.30 -1.67 20.21
N GLU A 374 3.65 -1.02 21.32
CA GLU A 374 2.72 -0.37 22.24
C GLU A 374 1.92 0.74 21.55
N MET A 375 2.59 1.57 20.74
CA MET A 375 1.97 2.62 19.96
C MET A 375 0.93 2.06 18.98
N ILE A 376 1.29 1.04 18.19
CA ILE A 376 0.34 0.37 17.27
C ILE A 376 -0.80 -0.29 18.06
N CYS A 377 -0.51 -0.89 19.23
CA CYS A 377 -1.55 -1.46 20.09
C CYS A 377 -2.53 -0.39 20.60
N SER A 378 -2.02 0.77 21.02
CA SER A 378 -2.82 1.91 21.48
C SER A 378 -3.70 2.44 20.35
N LEU A 379 -3.11 2.61 19.16
CA LEU A 379 -3.82 3.04 17.97
C LEU A 379 -5.00 2.10 17.66
N VAL A 380 -4.75 0.79 17.55
CA VAL A 380 -5.81 -0.22 17.26
C VAL A 380 -6.97 -0.14 18.26
N LYS A 381 -6.69 0.10 19.54
CA LYS A 381 -7.72 0.23 20.58
C LYS A 381 -8.57 1.48 20.43
N SER A 382 -8.00 2.61 20.04
CA SER A 382 -8.70 3.90 19.99
C SER A 382 -9.54 4.11 18.72
N LEU A 383 -9.48 3.18 17.75
CA LEU A 383 -10.15 3.33 16.45
C LEU A 383 -11.69 3.37 16.53
N PRO A 384 -12.34 4.24 15.72
CA PRO A 384 -13.79 4.34 15.62
C PRO A 384 -14.40 3.15 14.85
N GLN A 385 -15.64 2.77 15.19
CA GLN A 385 -16.38 1.68 14.51
C GLN A 385 -17.01 2.15 13.19
N ASN A 386 -16.18 2.41 12.19
CA ASN A 386 -16.58 2.74 10.81
C ASN A 386 -15.63 2.08 9.79
N SER A 387 -15.89 2.24 8.49
CA SER A 387 -15.07 1.64 7.42
C SER A 387 -13.61 2.05 7.48
N TYR A 388 -13.36 3.33 7.76
CA TYR A 388 -12.03 3.88 7.94
C TYR A 388 -11.28 3.22 9.11
N GLY A 389 -11.91 3.14 10.28
CA GLY A 389 -11.33 2.48 11.45
C GLY A 389 -11.10 0.99 11.24
N ALA A 390 -11.98 0.30 10.50
CA ALA A 390 -11.77 -1.11 10.16
C ALA A 390 -10.57 -1.31 9.23
N ALA A 391 -10.34 -0.41 8.27
CA ALA A 391 -9.17 -0.44 7.38
C ALA A 391 -7.87 -0.19 8.15
N LEU A 392 -7.83 0.83 9.03
CA LEU A 392 -6.65 1.08 9.89
C LEU A 392 -6.38 -0.08 10.83
N MET A 393 -7.43 -0.69 11.39
CA MET A 393 -7.30 -1.87 12.24
C MET A 393 -6.70 -3.04 11.47
N SER A 394 -7.09 -3.22 10.20
CA SER A 394 -6.52 -4.26 9.35
C SER A 394 -5.01 -4.07 9.19
N MET A 395 -4.58 -2.84 8.87
CA MET A 395 -3.16 -2.50 8.71
C MET A 395 -2.39 -2.67 10.03
N GLY A 396 -2.93 -2.16 11.14
CA GLY A 396 -2.30 -2.25 12.46
C GLY A 396 -2.13 -3.69 12.94
N VAL A 397 -3.18 -4.52 12.83
CA VAL A 397 -3.11 -5.94 13.18
C VAL A 397 -2.15 -6.70 12.27
N LYS A 398 -2.09 -6.36 10.97
CA LYS A 398 -1.12 -6.94 10.04
C LYS A 398 0.33 -6.62 10.44
N ILE A 399 0.61 -5.35 10.78
CA ILE A 399 1.93 -4.93 11.28
C ILE A 399 2.31 -5.74 12.53
N LEU A 400 1.39 -5.85 13.49
CA LEU A 400 1.62 -6.63 14.72
C LEU A 400 1.88 -8.11 14.43
N GLY A 401 1.16 -8.71 13.47
CA GLY A 401 1.40 -10.09 13.05
C GLY A 401 2.79 -10.32 12.46
N ILE A 402 3.30 -9.35 11.70
CA ILE A 402 4.65 -9.44 11.13
C ILE A 402 5.73 -9.17 12.18
N MET A 403 5.52 -8.20 13.07
CA MET A 403 6.40 -7.96 14.21
C MET A 403 6.48 -9.20 15.11
N LEU A 404 5.37 -9.91 15.29
CA LEU A 404 5.30 -11.14 16.06
C LEU A 404 6.18 -12.25 15.47
N ILE A 405 6.28 -12.36 14.13
CA ILE A 405 7.21 -13.29 13.46
C ILE A 405 8.66 -12.91 13.78
N CYS A 406 8.99 -11.61 13.75
CA CYS A 406 10.33 -11.11 13.97
C CYS A 406 10.79 -11.23 15.44
N SER A 407 9.95 -10.85 16.40
CA SER A 407 10.28 -10.89 17.84
C SER A 407 9.13 -11.48 18.67
N PRO A 408 8.93 -12.82 18.62
CA PRO A 408 7.78 -13.47 19.24
C PRO A 408 7.62 -13.16 20.74
N SER A 409 8.70 -13.26 21.52
CA SER A 409 8.63 -13.10 22.98
C SER A 409 8.20 -11.69 23.41
N ASN A 410 8.76 -10.67 22.78
CA ASN A 410 8.54 -9.27 23.19
C ASN A 410 7.16 -8.78 22.72
N VAL A 411 6.80 -9.09 21.47
CA VAL A 411 5.54 -8.67 20.87
C VAL A 411 4.36 -9.41 21.51
N THR A 412 4.49 -10.70 21.81
CA THR A 412 3.41 -11.47 22.47
C THR A 412 3.06 -10.89 23.84
N ALA A 413 4.07 -10.56 24.65
CA ALA A 413 3.84 -10.02 25.99
C ALA A 413 3.06 -8.70 25.94
N VAL A 414 3.46 -7.77 25.07
CA VAL A 414 2.80 -6.46 24.96
C VAL A 414 1.42 -6.56 24.31
N THR A 415 1.26 -7.32 23.23
CA THR A 415 -0.03 -7.45 22.53
C THR A 415 -1.09 -8.12 23.38
N LEU A 416 -0.73 -9.16 24.16
CA LEU A 416 -1.66 -9.82 25.08
C LEU A 416 -2.01 -8.93 26.27
N ASN A 417 -1.04 -8.21 26.84
CA ASN A 417 -1.31 -7.23 27.91
C ASN A 417 -2.17 -6.07 27.43
N ALA A 418 -2.05 -5.70 26.15
CA ALA A 418 -2.87 -4.67 25.57
C ALA A 418 -4.36 -5.11 25.54
N ASN A 419 -4.70 -6.39 25.34
CA ASN A 419 -6.10 -6.79 25.11
C ASN A 419 -6.77 -5.97 23.98
N LEU A 420 -6.14 -5.97 22.80
CA LEU A 420 -6.50 -5.15 21.62
C LEU A 420 -7.97 -5.14 21.25
N PHE A 421 -8.65 -6.25 21.51
CA PHE A 421 -10.01 -6.49 21.06
C PHE A 421 -11.04 -6.43 22.19
N ASP A 422 -10.68 -5.94 23.39
CA ASP A 422 -11.54 -5.92 24.59
C ASP A 422 -12.21 -7.28 24.84
N ILE A 423 -11.41 -8.33 24.74
CA ILE A 423 -11.84 -9.70 24.92
C ILE A 423 -11.88 -9.98 26.43
N THR A 424 -13.07 -10.25 26.96
CA THR A 424 -13.24 -10.73 28.34
C THR A 424 -13.85 -12.11 28.30
N LEU A 425 -13.09 -13.12 28.74
CA LEU A 425 -13.64 -14.43 29.02
C LEU A 425 -14.41 -14.35 30.35
N GLN A 426 -15.73 -14.45 30.31
CA GLN A 426 -16.48 -14.75 31.53
C GLN A 426 -16.16 -16.19 31.94
N THR A 427 -15.15 -16.33 32.80
CA THR A 427 -14.62 -17.59 33.35
C THR A 427 -15.59 -18.35 34.26
N ALA A 428 -16.85 -17.90 34.40
CA ALA A 428 -17.83 -18.51 35.30
C ALA A 428 -18.39 -19.88 34.84
N VAL A 429 -18.03 -20.38 33.66
CA VAL A 429 -18.63 -21.61 33.08
C VAL A 429 -17.79 -22.88 33.32
N PHE A 430 -16.56 -22.77 33.81
CA PHE A 430 -15.65 -23.93 33.95
C PHE A 430 -15.60 -24.55 35.35
N SER A 431 -16.61 -24.36 36.21
CA SER A 431 -16.77 -25.26 37.36
C SER A 431 -17.26 -26.61 36.84
N VAL A 432 -16.41 -27.62 36.98
CA VAL A 432 -16.64 -29.03 36.66
C VAL A 432 -17.98 -29.50 37.26
N SER A 433 -19.06 -29.42 36.48
CA SER A 433 -20.25 -30.22 36.68
C SER A 433 -20.75 -30.67 35.32
N ASN A 434 -20.57 -31.96 35.05
CA ASN A 434 -21.26 -32.71 34.00
C ASN A 434 -22.73 -32.32 33.99
N ASN A 435 -23.16 -31.56 32.97
CA ASN A 435 -24.44 -31.68 32.26
C ASN A 435 -24.61 -30.48 31.31
N GLY A 436 -24.54 -30.75 30.01
CA GLY A 436 -25.07 -29.88 28.95
C GLY A 436 -24.35 -28.56 28.73
N LEU A 437 -23.34 -28.56 27.85
CA LEU A 437 -22.87 -27.34 27.18
C LEU A 437 -23.95 -26.85 26.19
N SER A 438 -25.06 -26.32 26.72
CA SER A 438 -26.03 -25.59 25.91
C SER A 438 -25.50 -24.18 25.69
N SER A 439 -25.02 -23.88 24.48
CA SER A 439 -25.04 -22.56 23.83
C SER A 439 -24.86 -21.35 24.77
N GLY A 440 -23.86 -21.40 25.66
CA GLY A 440 -23.47 -20.25 26.46
C GLY A 440 -22.84 -19.24 25.51
N SER A 441 -23.51 -18.11 25.32
CA SER A 441 -23.04 -17.03 24.44
C SER A 441 -21.64 -16.58 24.85
N TRP A 442 -20.63 -17.00 24.09
CA TRP A 442 -19.27 -16.50 24.18
C TRP A 442 -19.29 -15.07 23.61
N MET A 443 -19.68 -14.09 24.43
CA MET A 443 -19.69 -12.68 24.03
C MET A 443 -18.25 -12.15 23.96
N LEU A 444 -17.56 -12.52 22.90
CA LEU A 444 -16.33 -11.87 22.46
C LEU A 444 -16.73 -10.59 21.70
N SER A 445 -15.90 -9.55 21.83
CA SER A 445 -16.35 -8.14 21.77
C SER A 445 -17.24 -7.81 20.57
N GLY A 446 -18.39 -7.20 20.86
CA GLY A 446 -19.28 -6.67 19.82
C GLY A 446 -18.58 -5.65 18.91
N LYS A 447 -17.44 -5.07 19.35
CA LYS A 447 -16.60 -4.17 18.57
C LYS A 447 -15.91 -4.90 17.41
N LEU A 448 -15.16 -5.98 17.68
CA LEU A 448 -14.43 -6.72 16.63
C LEU A 448 -15.39 -7.32 15.60
N ALA A 449 -16.46 -7.98 16.07
CA ALA A 449 -17.49 -8.54 15.20
C ALA A 449 -18.11 -7.49 14.27
N ARG A 450 -18.44 -6.30 14.79
CA ARG A 450 -18.98 -5.19 13.98
C ARG A 450 -17.95 -4.67 12.97
N MET A 451 -16.69 -4.50 13.38
CA MET A 451 -15.65 -4.02 12.49
C MET A 451 -15.37 -4.99 11.33
N LEU A 452 -15.41 -6.31 11.57
CA LEU A 452 -15.29 -7.31 10.51
C LEU A 452 -16.41 -7.21 9.47
N LEU A 453 -17.65 -7.06 9.93
CA LEU A 453 -18.81 -6.89 9.04
C LEU A 453 -18.71 -5.61 8.21
N ILE A 454 -18.37 -4.48 8.85
CA ILE A 454 -18.19 -3.19 8.18
C ILE A 454 -17.09 -3.29 7.11
N ASP A 455 -15.97 -3.94 7.42
CA ASP A 455 -14.86 -4.09 6.48
C ASP A 455 -15.27 -4.89 5.25
N CYS A 456 -15.92 -6.05 5.44
CA CYS A 456 -16.37 -6.89 4.34
C CYS A 456 -17.43 -6.22 3.45
N GLU A 457 -18.29 -5.38 4.05
CA GLU A 457 -19.36 -4.68 3.34
C GLU A 457 -18.88 -3.44 2.57
N GLN A 458 -17.95 -2.67 3.17
CA GLN A 458 -17.66 -1.30 2.72
C GLN A 458 -16.27 -1.15 2.10
N ASN A 459 -15.29 -1.95 2.50
CA ASN A 459 -13.92 -1.81 2.03
C ASN A 459 -13.62 -2.75 0.86
N SER A 460 -12.77 -2.28 -0.06
CA SER A 460 -12.26 -3.06 -1.20
C SER A 460 -10.75 -3.23 -1.06
N ASN A 461 -10.33 -3.69 0.11
CA ASN A 461 -8.92 -3.91 0.41
C ASN A 461 -8.50 -5.30 -0.08
N ASP A 462 -7.32 -5.40 -0.68
CA ASP A 462 -6.72 -6.68 -1.06
C ASP A 462 -6.50 -7.60 0.16
N TYR A 463 -6.44 -7.00 1.36
CA TYR A 463 -6.22 -7.67 2.64
C TYR A 463 -7.25 -7.21 3.70
N PRO A 464 -8.41 -7.88 3.78
CA PRO A 464 -9.48 -7.59 4.74
C PRO A 464 -9.07 -7.82 6.19
N LEU A 465 -9.69 -7.08 7.12
CA LEU A 465 -9.48 -7.19 8.57
C LEU A 465 -9.66 -8.62 9.09
N ALA A 466 -10.61 -9.38 8.53
CA ALA A 466 -10.83 -10.77 8.90
C ALA A 466 -9.56 -11.62 8.67
N ILE A 467 -8.88 -11.41 7.53
CA ILE A 467 -7.65 -12.11 7.21
C ILE A 467 -6.54 -11.66 8.15
N SER A 468 -6.39 -10.34 8.39
CA SER A 468 -5.40 -9.80 9.32
C SER A 468 -5.51 -10.38 10.73
N VAL A 469 -6.74 -10.48 11.25
CA VAL A 469 -7.00 -11.04 12.58
C VAL A 469 -6.71 -12.54 12.63
N LEU A 470 -7.08 -13.29 11.57
CA LEU A 470 -6.81 -14.73 11.49
C LEU A 470 -5.32 -15.02 11.37
N ASP A 471 -4.59 -14.30 10.51
CA ASP A 471 -3.14 -14.45 10.39
C ASP A 471 -2.43 -14.07 11.71
N PHE A 472 -2.84 -12.98 12.36
CA PHE A 472 -2.33 -12.62 13.69
C PHE A 472 -2.60 -13.73 14.73
N THR A 473 -3.80 -14.32 14.71
CA THR A 473 -4.15 -15.42 15.62
C THR A 473 -3.34 -16.68 15.33
N ILE A 474 -3.11 -17.02 14.06
CA ILE A 474 -2.24 -18.13 13.65
C ILE A 474 -0.82 -17.92 14.18
N GLN A 475 -0.27 -16.71 13.99
CA GLN A 475 1.07 -16.37 14.48
C GLN A 475 1.15 -16.48 16.01
N LEU A 476 0.12 -16.06 16.76
CA LEU A 476 0.07 -16.27 18.21
C LEU A 476 0.04 -17.75 18.59
N VAL A 477 -0.72 -18.58 17.88
CA VAL A 477 -0.73 -20.05 18.10
C VAL A 477 0.66 -20.65 17.90
N GLU A 478 1.41 -20.17 16.89
CA GLU A 478 2.77 -20.65 16.60
C GLU A 478 3.79 -20.28 17.68
N THR A 479 3.55 -19.22 18.47
CA THR A 479 4.40 -18.90 19.62
C THR A 479 4.30 -19.90 20.77
N GLY A 480 3.21 -20.69 20.83
CA GLY A 480 2.96 -21.67 21.89
C GLY A 480 2.59 -21.07 23.24
N VAL A 481 2.28 -19.76 23.31
CA VAL A 481 1.89 -19.10 24.57
C VAL A 481 0.48 -19.53 24.99
N GLU A 482 0.31 -19.95 26.24
CA GLU A 482 -1.00 -20.21 26.83
C GLU A 482 -1.58 -18.92 27.44
N ASN A 483 -2.59 -18.34 26.80
CA ASN A 483 -3.26 -17.12 27.27
C ASN A 483 -4.76 -17.14 26.97
N ASP A 484 -5.55 -16.60 27.90
CA ASP A 484 -7.02 -16.50 27.78
C ASP A 484 -7.44 -15.67 26.55
N VAL A 485 -6.75 -14.57 26.23
CA VAL A 485 -7.02 -13.76 25.05
C VAL A 485 -6.83 -14.56 23.76
N LEU A 486 -5.78 -15.40 23.69
CA LEU A 486 -5.55 -16.28 22.54
C LEU A 486 -6.65 -17.32 22.41
N LEU A 487 -7.06 -17.98 23.50
CA LEU A 487 -8.17 -18.92 23.49
C LEU A 487 -9.44 -18.29 22.95
N ALA A 488 -9.76 -17.10 23.44
CA ALA A 488 -10.90 -16.35 22.95
C ALA A 488 -10.80 -16.03 21.45
N LEU A 489 -9.65 -15.59 20.94
CA LEU A 489 -9.47 -15.35 19.51
C LEU A 489 -9.67 -16.62 18.66
N ILE A 490 -9.17 -17.77 19.12
CA ILE A 490 -9.36 -19.06 18.45
C ILE A 490 -10.84 -19.44 18.42
N ILE A 491 -11.52 -19.31 19.56
CA ILE A 491 -12.95 -19.62 19.68
C ILE A 491 -13.79 -18.67 18.83
N PHE A 492 -13.50 -17.36 18.85
CA PHE A 492 -14.13 -16.37 17.99
C PHE A 492 -13.97 -16.75 16.50
N SER A 493 -12.76 -17.11 16.09
CA SER A 493 -12.49 -17.49 14.70
C SER A 493 -13.28 -18.74 14.29
N CYS A 494 -13.34 -19.76 15.15
CA CYS A 494 -14.02 -21.02 14.83
C CYS A 494 -15.54 -20.97 14.99
N GLN A 495 -16.08 -20.34 16.04
CA GLN A 495 -17.52 -20.31 16.31
C GLN A 495 -18.24 -19.12 15.69
N TYR A 496 -17.57 -17.98 15.53
CA TYR A 496 -18.19 -16.79 14.93
C TYR A 496 -17.83 -16.66 13.45
N VAL A 497 -16.54 -16.60 13.10
CA VAL A 497 -16.14 -16.36 11.69
C VAL A 497 -16.50 -17.56 10.82
N LEU A 498 -16.06 -18.79 11.12
CA LEU A 498 -16.39 -19.96 10.30
C LEU A 498 -17.90 -20.15 10.11
N VAL A 499 -18.68 -20.00 11.17
CA VAL A 499 -20.13 -20.29 11.15
C VAL A 499 -20.91 -19.20 10.42
N ASN A 500 -20.52 -17.93 10.55
CA ASN A 500 -21.32 -16.81 10.06
C ASN A 500 -20.80 -16.18 8.77
N HIS A 501 -19.53 -16.38 8.39
CA HIS A 501 -18.92 -15.67 7.25
C HIS A 501 -19.67 -15.91 5.93
N GLU A 502 -20.32 -17.06 5.74
CA GLU A 502 -21.10 -17.35 4.53
C GLU A 502 -22.31 -16.41 4.37
N TYR A 503 -22.85 -15.89 5.48
CA TYR A 503 -24.02 -15.00 5.50
C TYR A 503 -23.65 -13.52 5.48
N TRP A 504 -22.36 -13.18 5.49
CA TRP A 504 -21.91 -11.80 5.43
C TRP A 504 -22.15 -11.21 4.05
N LYS A 505 -22.37 -9.90 4.02
CA LYS A 505 -22.45 -9.15 2.76
C LYS A 505 -21.04 -8.75 2.36
N TYR A 506 -20.59 -9.28 1.23
CA TYR A 506 -19.29 -8.97 0.67
C TYR A 506 -19.39 -7.94 -0.45
N ARG A 507 -18.55 -6.91 -0.39
CA ARG A 507 -18.33 -6.01 -1.52
C ARG A 507 -17.75 -6.76 -2.72
N ILE A 508 -16.76 -7.61 -2.47
CA ILE A 508 -16.13 -8.50 -3.46
C ILE A 508 -16.40 -9.94 -3.03
N LYS A 509 -17.23 -10.66 -3.78
CA LYS A 509 -17.78 -11.95 -3.34
C LYS A 509 -16.70 -13.00 -3.02
N HIS A 510 -15.66 -13.12 -3.85
CA HIS A 510 -14.68 -14.19 -3.73
C HIS A 510 -13.81 -14.09 -2.47
N ILE A 511 -13.79 -12.93 -1.79
CA ILE A 511 -13.12 -12.74 -0.51
C ILE A 511 -13.62 -13.73 0.55
N ARG A 512 -14.90 -14.14 0.48
CA ARG A 512 -15.47 -15.10 1.41
C ARG A 512 -14.64 -16.37 1.51
N TRP A 513 -14.16 -16.90 0.38
CA TRP A 513 -13.34 -18.12 0.34
C TRP A 513 -11.94 -17.91 0.88
N LYS A 514 -11.35 -16.72 0.69
CA LYS A 514 -10.07 -16.36 1.31
C LYS A 514 -10.18 -16.38 2.84
N ILE A 515 -11.28 -15.87 3.38
CA ILE A 515 -11.58 -15.93 4.82
C ILE A 515 -11.80 -17.38 5.26
N THR A 516 -12.61 -18.17 4.53
CA THR A 516 -12.84 -19.59 4.83
C THR A 516 -11.52 -20.35 4.93
N LEU A 517 -10.67 -20.24 3.91
CA LEU A 517 -9.38 -20.92 3.85
C LEU A 517 -8.49 -20.56 5.04
N LYS A 518 -8.50 -19.28 5.46
CA LYS A 518 -7.72 -18.85 6.62
C LYS A 518 -8.23 -19.37 7.95
N VAL A 519 -9.55 -19.44 8.14
CA VAL A 519 -10.10 -20.06 9.34
C VAL A 519 -9.77 -21.56 9.39
N LEU A 520 -9.85 -22.24 8.24
CA LEU A 520 -9.47 -23.66 8.12
C LEU A 520 -7.98 -23.88 8.41
N GLU A 521 -7.10 -22.99 7.94
CA GLU A 521 -5.68 -23.02 8.28
C GLU A 521 -5.43 -22.88 9.79
N LEU A 522 -6.11 -21.93 10.44
CA LEU A 522 -6.05 -21.77 11.89
C LEU A 522 -6.50 -23.06 12.61
N MET A 523 -7.63 -23.64 12.19
CA MET A 523 -8.11 -24.92 12.75
C MET A 523 -7.08 -26.02 12.61
N LYS A 524 -6.48 -26.17 11.41
CA LYS A 524 -5.42 -27.15 11.14
C LYS A 524 -4.21 -26.93 12.05
N LYS A 525 -3.78 -25.68 12.24
CA LYS A 525 -2.68 -25.31 13.14
C LYS A 525 -3.01 -25.61 14.60
N CYS A 526 -4.21 -25.31 15.08
CA CYS A 526 -4.66 -25.67 16.42
C CYS A 526 -4.65 -27.19 16.62
N ILE A 527 -5.12 -27.95 15.63
CA ILE A 527 -5.11 -29.41 15.70
C ILE A 527 -3.67 -29.94 15.73
N ILE A 528 -2.74 -29.43 14.93
CA ILE A 528 -1.37 -29.97 14.86
C ILE A 528 -0.50 -29.51 16.04
N SER A 529 -0.50 -28.22 16.34
CA SER A 529 0.53 -27.56 17.15
C SER A 529 0.21 -27.46 18.64
N MET A 530 -1.06 -27.57 19.06
CA MET A 530 -1.39 -27.39 20.48
C MET A 530 -1.00 -28.61 21.33
N PRO A 531 -0.18 -28.44 22.38
CA PRO A 531 0.09 -29.50 23.35
C PRO A 531 -1.17 -29.81 24.17
N TYR A 532 -1.21 -30.99 24.82
CA TYR A 532 -2.26 -31.38 25.77
C TYR A 532 -2.14 -30.61 27.10
N GLY A 533 -2.13 -29.27 27.04
CA GLY A 533 -2.26 -28.37 28.17
C GLY A 533 -3.74 -27.99 28.41
N LYS A 534 -4.01 -27.21 29.46
CA LYS A 534 -5.38 -26.80 29.83
C LYS A 534 -6.10 -26.06 28.69
N LEU A 535 -5.37 -25.22 27.96
CA LEU A 535 -5.90 -24.49 26.80
C LEU A 535 -6.18 -25.43 25.62
N GLY A 536 -5.23 -26.33 25.36
CA GLY A 536 -5.33 -27.33 24.29
C GLY A 536 -6.53 -28.25 24.49
N GLU A 537 -6.82 -28.67 25.72
CA GLU A 537 -8.01 -29.47 26.03
C GLU A 537 -9.32 -28.73 25.72
N ILE A 538 -9.42 -27.44 26.06
CA ILE A 538 -10.62 -26.64 25.76
C ILE A 538 -10.80 -26.50 24.26
N ILE A 539 -9.73 -26.17 23.52
CA ILE A 539 -9.78 -26.02 22.06
C ILE A 539 -10.12 -27.35 21.39
N HIS A 540 -9.52 -28.45 21.84
CA HIS A 540 -9.89 -29.79 21.40
C HIS A 540 -11.37 -30.06 21.67
N ASN A 541 -11.87 -29.79 22.87
CA ASN A 541 -13.28 -30.02 23.19
C ASN A 541 -14.22 -29.20 22.28
N VAL A 542 -13.89 -27.93 22.02
CA VAL A 542 -14.67 -27.07 21.10
C VAL A 542 -14.64 -27.64 19.67
N LEU A 543 -13.46 -27.88 19.11
CA LEU A 543 -13.31 -28.36 17.73
C LEU A 543 -13.98 -29.72 17.51
N PHE A 544 -13.93 -30.62 18.50
CA PHE A 544 -14.43 -31.99 18.39
C PHE A 544 -15.88 -32.18 18.87
N SER A 545 -16.47 -31.21 19.57
CA SER A 545 -17.82 -31.37 20.15
C SER A 545 -18.83 -30.31 19.69
N ASP A 546 -18.37 -29.21 19.08
CA ASP A 546 -19.27 -28.14 18.65
C ASP A 546 -19.97 -28.48 17.33
N SER A 547 -21.29 -28.69 17.41
CA SER A 547 -22.11 -29.03 16.25
C SER A 547 -22.19 -27.92 15.19
N SER A 548 -22.04 -26.65 15.58
CA SER A 548 -22.08 -25.53 14.63
C SER A 548 -20.84 -25.52 13.73
N ILE A 549 -19.68 -25.81 14.30
CA ILE A 549 -18.41 -25.97 13.58
C ILE A 549 -18.53 -27.14 12.60
N HIS A 550 -18.99 -28.30 13.08
CA HIS A 550 -19.14 -29.48 12.21
C HIS A 550 -20.13 -29.23 11.09
N ASN A 551 -21.26 -28.58 11.36
CA ASN A 551 -22.25 -28.26 10.34
C ASN A 551 -21.66 -27.33 9.27
N ALA A 552 -20.86 -26.32 9.66
CA ALA A 552 -20.19 -25.43 8.71
C ALA A 552 -19.17 -26.20 7.83
N LEU A 553 -18.38 -27.10 8.41
CA LEU A 553 -17.44 -27.95 7.66
C LEU A 553 -18.18 -28.87 6.68
N PHE A 554 -19.23 -29.55 7.12
CA PHE A 554 -20.02 -30.42 6.25
C PHE A 554 -20.75 -29.64 5.15
N HIS A 555 -21.23 -28.42 5.43
CA HIS A 555 -21.83 -27.57 4.40
C HIS A 555 -20.87 -27.32 3.23
N ILE A 556 -19.60 -27.05 3.53
CA ILE A 556 -18.55 -26.87 2.51
C ILE A 556 -18.24 -28.19 1.81
N ALA A 557 -17.92 -29.25 2.57
CA ALA A 557 -17.43 -30.52 2.02
C ALA A 557 -18.50 -31.31 1.26
N CYS A 558 -19.78 -31.18 1.59
CA CYS A 558 -20.87 -31.92 0.96
C CYS A 558 -21.33 -31.32 -0.38
N THR A 559 -20.55 -30.42 -0.99
CA THR A 559 -20.77 -29.96 -2.36
C THR A 559 -20.57 -31.12 -3.34
N THR A 560 -21.64 -31.54 -4.03
CA THR A 560 -21.57 -32.67 -4.98
C THR A 560 -20.79 -32.32 -6.24
N ALA A 561 -20.14 -33.33 -6.85
CA ALA A 561 -19.44 -33.17 -8.13
C ALA A 561 -20.35 -32.58 -9.22
N HIS A 562 -21.61 -33.03 -9.28
CA HIS A 562 -22.60 -32.51 -10.22
C HIS A 562 -22.93 -31.02 -9.99
N ALA A 563 -23.01 -30.58 -8.72
CA ALA A 563 -23.20 -29.17 -8.40
C ALA A 563 -22.01 -28.32 -8.83
N LEU A 564 -20.79 -28.83 -8.65
CA LEU A 564 -19.57 -28.14 -9.07
C LEU A 564 -19.44 -28.03 -10.60
N GLU A 565 -19.76 -29.09 -11.34
CA GLU A 565 -19.83 -29.07 -12.81
C GLU A 565 -20.84 -28.04 -13.32
N LYS A 566 -21.98 -27.91 -12.64
CA LYS A 566 -23.01 -26.91 -12.98
C LYS A 566 -22.53 -25.48 -12.73
N LEU A 567 -21.68 -25.25 -11.72
CA LEU A 567 -21.06 -23.95 -11.47
C LEU A 567 -20.08 -23.59 -12.59
N HIS A 568 -19.24 -24.53 -13.03
CA HIS A 568 -18.33 -24.35 -14.17
C HIS A 568 -19.06 -24.09 -15.50
N ALA A 569 -20.21 -24.73 -15.70
CA ALA A 569 -21.03 -24.52 -16.89
C ALA A 569 -21.77 -23.15 -16.90
N SER A 570 -21.87 -22.50 -15.74
CA SER A 570 -22.59 -21.25 -15.56
C SER A 570 -21.68 -20.04 -15.77
N ARG A 571 -22.00 -19.18 -16.73
CA ARG A 571 -21.30 -17.88 -16.94
C ARG A 571 -21.57 -16.85 -15.84
N PHE A 572 -22.42 -17.16 -14.86
CA PHE A 572 -22.80 -16.24 -13.78
C PHE A 572 -21.84 -16.27 -12.58
N PHE A 573 -20.91 -17.23 -12.52
CA PHE A 573 -19.93 -17.32 -11.46
C PHE A 573 -18.56 -16.91 -11.98
N ASP A 574 -17.91 -16.04 -11.20
CA ASP A 574 -16.51 -15.66 -11.38
C ASP A 574 -15.63 -16.93 -11.21
N PRO A 575 -14.66 -17.19 -12.11
CA PRO A 575 -13.69 -18.28 -11.92
C PRO A 575 -13.05 -18.32 -10.52
N MET A 576 -12.76 -17.16 -9.93
CA MET A 576 -12.17 -17.08 -8.58
C MET A 576 -13.10 -17.62 -7.48
N GLU A 577 -14.42 -17.52 -7.66
CA GLU A 577 -15.39 -18.10 -6.75
C GLU A 577 -15.36 -19.63 -6.77
N ILE A 578 -15.21 -20.21 -7.96
CA ILE A 578 -15.21 -21.65 -8.13
C ILE A 578 -13.90 -22.25 -7.61
N GLU A 579 -12.77 -21.62 -7.93
CA GLU A 579 -11.45 -22.03 -7.43
C GLU A 579 -11.40 -21.94 -5.89
N GLY A 580 -11.88 -20.83 -5.31
CA GLY A 580 -11.94 -20.66 -3.86
C GLY A 580 -12.75 -21.75 -3.15
N LEU A 581 -13.91 -22.13 -3.70
CA LEU A 581 -14.72 -23.23 -3.18
C LEU A 581 -14.00 -24.58 -3.28
N GLN A 582 -13.34 -24.86 -4.40
CA GLN A 582 -12.59 -26.12 -4.60
C GLN A 582 -11.45 -26.26 -3.58
N LEU A 583 -10.69 -25.19 -3.36
CA LEU A 583 -9.64 -25.15 -2.34
C LEU A 583 -10.21 -25.35 -0.93
N ALA A 584 -11.36 -24.72 -0.63
CA ALA A 584 -12.03 -24.87 0.66
C ALA A 584 -12.49 -26.32 0.91
N ILE A 585 -13.09 -26.97 -0.09
CA ILE A 585 -13.47 -28.39 -0.01
C ILE A 585 -12.24 -29.26 0.32
N GLY A 586 -11.13 -29.07 -0.41
CA GLY A 586 -9.89 -29.79 -0.16
C GLY A 586 -9.37 -29.60 1.27
N SER A 587 -9.34 -28.35 1.74
CA SER A 587 -8.88 -28.00 3.09
C SER A 587 -9.76 -28.59 4.20
N VAL A 588 -11.09 -28.62 4.02
CA VAL A 588 -11.99 -29.26 4.98
C VAL A 588 -11.77 -30.77 5.04
N LEU A 589 -11.60 -31.44 3.90
CA LEU A 589 -11.36 -32.88 3.87
C LEU A 589 -10.05 -33.24 4.59
N ASP A 590 -9.00 -32.44 4.41
CA ASP A 590 -7.74 -32.56 5.16
C ASP A 590 -7.96 -32.45 6.67
N ILE A 591 -8.73 -31.47 7.11
CA ILE A 591 -9.03 -31.24 8.54
C ILE A 591 -9.81 -32.42 9.12
N LEU A 592 -10.86 -32.89 8.43
CA LEU A 592 -11.65 -34.04 8.87
C LEU A 592 -10.78 -35.31 8.98
N SER A 593 -9.85 -35.50 8.04
CA SER A 593 -8.86 -36.58 8.09
C SER A 593 -7.95 -36.44 9.33
N GLU A 594 -7.40 -35.27 9.60
CA GLU A 594 -6.55 -35.05 10.78
C GLU A 594 -7.33 -35.23 12.09
N MET A 595 -8.58 -34.75 12.16
CA MET A 595 -9.45 -34.93 13.32
C MET A 595 -9.72 -36.42 13.60
N THR A 596 -10.06 -37.19 12.57
CA THR A 596 -10.34 -38.63 12.72
C THR A 596 -9.09 -39.43 13.10
N THR A 597 -7.92 -39.10 12.54
CA THR A 597 -6.65 -39.74 12.95
C THR A 597 -6.27 -39.41 14.40
N LYS A 598 -6.52 -38.19 14.88
CA LYS A 598 -6.31 -37.86 16.31
C LYS A 598 -7.29 -38.59 17.23
N LEU A 599 -8.57 -38.66 16.88
CA LEU A 599 -9.58 -39.42 17.64
C LEU A 599 -9.19 -40.90 17.80
N SER A 600 -8.76 -41.54 16.71
CA SER A 600 -8.33 -42.95 16.75
C SER A 600 -7.08 -43.19 17.61
N LYS A 601 -6.13 -42.24 17.63
CA LYS A 601 -4.94 -42.28 18.51
C LYS A 601 -5.28 -42.10 19.98
N VAL A 602 -6.30 -41.30 20.31
CA VAL A 602 -6.78 -41.13 21.70
C VAL A 602 -7.48 -42.40 22.18
N GLN A 603 -8.33 -43.01 21.34
CA GLN A 603 -8.98 -44.28 21.66
C GLN A 603 -7.97 -45.43 21.85
N SER A 604 -6.92 -45.53 21.04
CA SER A 604 -5.91 -46.58 21.19
C SER A 604 -5.03 -46.41 22.44
N LYS A 605 -4.83 -45.19 22.93
CA LYS A 605 -4.18 -44.93 24.23
C LYS A 605 -5.08 -45.24 25.42
N ALA A 606 -6.38 -45.00 25.32
CA ALA A 606 -7.35 -45.31 26.36
C ALA A 606 -7.65 -46.82 26.51
N VAL A 607 -7.41 -47.62 25.45
CA VAL A 607 -7.55 -49.09 25.47
C VAL A 607 -6.30 -49.81 25.99
N ASN A 608 -5.16 -49.11 26.09
CA ASN A 608 -3.88 -49.64 26.59
C ASN A 608 -3.55 -49.22 28.03
N LEU A 609 -4.51 -48.60 28.72
CA LEU A 609 -4.54 -48.32 30.16
C LEU A 609 -5.65 -49.18 30.77
#